data_AF-A0A172XTT6-F1
#
_entry.id   AF-A0A172XTT6-F1
#
_cell.length_a   1.000
_cell.length_b   1.000
_cell.length_c   1.000
_cell.angle_alpha   90.00
_cell.angle_beta   90.00
_cell.angle_gamma   90.00
#
_symmetry.space_group_name_H-M   'P 1'
#
loop_
_entity.id
_entity.type
_entity.pdbx_description
1 polymer ?
#
loop_
_entity_poly.entity_id
_entity_poly.type
_entity_poly.pdbx_seq_one_letter_code
_entity_poly.pdbx_strand_id
1 'polypeptide(L)'
;MKKLLLINLFFLAIFSNAQVGINTPTPVNTLDVNGDLNVGKEIRIGASSATKGTAGAKGTIFHNNASLNVNDWKNVKVADGMGSMSLFSMNSTFDKIGVGFTGNNGAISPYPENMDITANWTVLTGTVTTFSVTNTTNKVTFTFQTTAQKTVNANTTNANASISFACGIFVDNKLKAVRTDVILGADGTNKIFNLNATLTNIDIKNGYTVKAACTKRNLNGGTLGIGRAVNTEFLNSDMSLSVLTTSVLQPF
;
A
#
# COMPACT_ATOMS: atom_id res chain seq x y z
N MET A 1 22.06 -23.71 -77.01
CA MET A 1 22.42 -24.01 -75.60
C MET A 1 22.78 -22.76 -74.79
N LYS A 2 23.64 -21.84 -75.28
CA LYS A 2 24.00 -20.60 -74.55
C LYS A 2 22.82 -19.69 -74.14
N LYS A 3 21.76 -19.59 -74.96
CA LYS A 3 20.58 -18.75 -74.66
C LYS A 3 19.67 -19.30 -73.56
N LEU A 4 19.55 -20.63 -73.44
CA LEU A 4 18.79 -21.26 -72.34
C LEU A 4 19.52 -21.11 -70.99
N LEU A 5 20.86 -21.15 -71.02
CA LEU A 5 21.66 -21.00 -69.81
C LEU A 5 21.53 -19.59 -69.23
N LEU A 6 21.47 -18.57 -70.09
CA LEU A 6 21.28 -17.18 -69.68
C LEU A 6 19.91 -16.93 -69.03
N ILE A 7 18.84 -17.56 -69.57
CA ILE A 7 17.49 -17.48 -69.02
C ILE A 7 17.42 -18.13 -67.64
N ASN A 8 18.01 -19.32 -67.48
CA ASN A 8 18.07 -20.00 -66.18
C ASN A 8 18.87 -19.18 -65.15
N LEU A 9 19.97 -18.54 -65.55
CA LEU A 9 20.75 -17.67 -64.66
C LEU A 9 19.96 -16.42 -64.24
N PHE A 10 19.13 -15.88 -65.14
CA PHE A 10 18.26 -14.73 -64.85
C PHE A 10 17.15 -15.10 -63.85
N PHE A 11 16.61 -16.32 -63.91
CA PHE A 11 15.62 -16.82 -62.93
C PHE A 11 16.22 -17.07 -61.53
N LEU A 12 17.50 -17.41 -61.44
CA LEU A 12 18.21 -17.55 -60.15
C LEU A 12 18.43 -16.21 -59.43
N ALA A 13 18.58 -15.11 -60.17
CA ALA A 13 18.78 -13.78 -59.58
C ALA A 13 17.53 -13.25 -58.84
N ILE A 14 16.33 -13.73 -59.20
CA ILE A 14 15.06 -13.28 -58.61
C ILE A 14 14.88 -13.76 -57.16
N PHE A 15 15.63 -14.78 -56.74
CA PHE A 15 15.62 -15.32 -55.37
C PHE A 15 16.66 -14.68 -54.44
N SER A 16 17.39 -13.64 -54.90
CA SER A 16 18.56 -13.12 -54.18
C SER A 16 18.29 -12.03 -53.13
N ASN A 17 17.03 -11.72 -52.83
CA ASN A 17 16.70 -10.86 -51.69
C ASN A 17 16.75 -11.67 -50.39
N ALA A 18 17.94 -11.80 -49.81
CA ALA A 18 18.17 -12.44 -48.52
C ALA A 18 17.70 -11.54 -47.36
N GLN A 19 16.39 -11.30 -47.25
CA GLN A 19 15.79 -10.78 -46.01
C GLN A 19 15.38 -11.97 -45.14
N VAL A 20 15.84 -11.99 -43.88
CA VAL A 20 15.59 -13.11 -42.97
C VAL A 20 14.36 -12.82 -42.12
N GLY A 21 13.20 -13.16 -42.64
CA GLY A 21 11.97 -13.27 -41.85
C GLY A 21 11.89 -14.64 -41.19
N ILE A 22 11.72 -14.71 -39.88
CA ILE A 22 11.32 -15.94 -39.18
C ILE A 22 9.84 -15.85 -38.87
N ASN A 23 9.04 -16.71 -39.50
CA ASN A 23 7.58 -16.73 -39.38
C ASN A 23 6.91 -15.38 -39.77
N THR A 24 7.54 -14.60 -40.65
CA THR A 24 6.99 -13.35 -41.17
C THR A 24 7.17 -13.31 -42.70
N PRO A 25 6.07 -13.33 -43.50
CA PRO A 25 6.16 -13.34 -44.96
C PRO A 25 6.51 -11.97 -45.56
N THR A 26 6.36 -10.90 -44.78
CA THR A 26 6.68 -9.52 -45.17
C THR A 26 7.53 -8.85 -44.08
N PRO A 27 8.84 -9.16 -43.99
CA PRO A 27 9.73 -8.59 -42.97
C PRO A 27 9.82 -7.07 -43.08
N VAL A 28 9.69 -6.36 -41.96
CA VAL A 28 9.87 -4.90 -41.93
C VAL A 28 11.31 -4.48 -41.60
N ASN A 29 12.16 -5.44 -41.20
CA ASN A 29 13.57 -5.25 -40.88
C ASN A 29 14.43 -6.39 -41.46
N THR A 30 15.75 -6.22 -41.49
CA THR A 30 16.71 -7.22 -42.02
C THR A 30 16.57 -8.59 -41.34
N LEU A 31 16.30 -8.58 -40.04
CA LEU A 31 15.87 -9.73 -39.25
C LEU A 31 14.57 -9.35 -38.56
N ASP A 32 13.51 -10.10 -38.83
CA ASP A 32 12.19 -9.90 -38.23
C ASP A 32 11.65 -11.24 -37.77
N VAL A 33 11.38 -11.35 -36.46
CA VAL A 33 10.99 -12.60 -35.80
C VAL A 33 9.60 -12.42 -35.23
N ASN A 34 8.63 -13.12 -35.81
CA ASN A 34 7.26 -13.15 -35.32
C ASN A 34 7.01 -14.43 -34.49
N GLY A 35 7.51 -14.42 -33.26
CA GLY A 35 7.42 -15.54 -32.33
C GLY A 35 8.24 -15.31 -31.05
N ASP A 36 8.39 -16.35 -30.25
CA ASP A 36 9.16 -16.29 -29.00
C ASP A 36 10.67 -16.28 -29.27
N LEU A 37 11.39 -15.40 -28.58
CA LEU A 37 12.85 -15.33 -28.61
C LEU A 37 13.42 -15.82 -27.27
N ASN A 38 14.11 -16.96 -27.28
CA ASN A 38 14.90 -17.42 -26.14
C ASN A 38 16.41 -17.22 -26.42
N VAL A 39 17.09 -16.48 -25.54
CA VAL A 39 18.52 -16.17 -25.67
C VAL A 39 19.29 -16.86 -24.55
N GLY A 40 20.02 -17.93 -24.87
CA GLY A 40 20.70 -18.77 -23.86
C GLY A 40 21.89 -18.12 -23.13
N LYS A 41 22.32 -16.91 -23.53
CA LYS A 41 23.42 -16.20 -22.86
C LYS A 41 23.17 -14.71 -22.73
N GLU A 42 23.25 -13.96 -23.82
CA GLU A 42 23.18 -12.49 -23.79
C GLU A 42 22.79 -11.93 -25.16
N ILE A 43 22.07 -10.80 -25.17
CA ILE A 43 21.85 -9.97 -26.35
C ILE A 43 22.98 -8.96 -26.42
N ARG A 44 23.55 -8.72 -27.60
CA ARG A 44 24.64 -7.75 -27.81
C ARG A 44 24.27 -6.75 -28.88
N ILE A 45 24.62 -5.48 -28.65
CA ILE A 45 24.24 -4.36 -29.51
C ILE A 45 25.49 -3.55 -29.91
N GLY A 46 25.39 -2.80 -31.01
CA GLY A 46 26.50 -1.97 -31.53
C GLY A 46 27.67 -2.78 -32.10
N ALA A 47 27.43 -4.01 -32.56
CA ALA A 47 28.44 -4.82 -33.23
C ALA A 47 28.72 -4.31 -34.66
N SER A 48 29.88 -4.66 -35.21
CA SER A 48 30.20 -4.48 -36.63
C SER A 48 30.64 -5.81 -37.25
N SER A 49 30.87 -5.84 -38.56
CA SER A 49 31.42 -7.02 -39.25
C SER A 49 32.78 -7.48 -38.69
N ALA A 50 33.52 -6.57 -38.02
CA ALA A 50 34.83 -6.83 -37.47
C ALA A 50 34.86 -6.92 -35.93
N THR A 51 33.78 -6.52 -35.23
CA THR A 51 33.80 -6.40 -33.76
C THR A 51 32.53 -6.91 -33.10
N LYS A 52 32.70 -7.60 -31.95
CA LYS A 52 31.60 -8.09 -31.14
C LYS A 52 30.96 -6.93 -30.36
N GLY A 53 29.64 -6.83 -30.40
CA GLY A 53 28.87 -5.82 -29.65
C GLY A 53 28.93 -5.99 -28.13
N THR A 54 28.38 -5.02 -27.41
CA THR A 54 28.32 -5.01 -25.94
C THR A 54 27.04 -5.64 -25.40
N ALA A 55 27.16 -6.45 -24.35
CA ALA A 55 26.03 -7.07 -23.65
C ALA A 55 25.43 -6.19 -22.54
N GLY A 56 25.98 -4.99 -22.35
CA GLY A 56 25.62 -4.15 -21.21
C GLY A 56 26.25 -4.64 -19.91
N ALA A 57 26.14 -3.81 -18.88
CA ALA A 57 26.53 -4.22 -17.53
C ALA A 57 25.37 -4.96 -16.86
N LYS A 58 25.66 -5.79 -15.86
CA LYS A 58 24.61 -6.43 -15.06
C LYS A 58 23.68 -5.37 -14.46
N GLY A 59 22.37 -5.51 -14.68
CA GLY A 59 21.34 -4.59 -14.16
C GLY A 59 20.97 -3.42 -15.09
N THR A 60 21.60 -3.29 -16.26
CA THR A 60 21.14 -2.36 -17.29
C THR A 60 19.98 -2.94 -18.09
N ILE A 61 19.10 -2.08 -18.58
CA ILE A 61 17.99 -2.43 -19.46
C ILE A 61 18.34 -2.01 -20.89
N PHE A 62 17.94 -2.83 -21.88
CA PHE A 62 18.06 -2.49 -23.29
C PHE A 62 17.18 -1.28 -23.60
N HIS A 63 17.77 -0.26 -24.19
CA HIS A 63 17.09 0.98 -24.51
C HIS A 63 17.19 1.26 -26.02
N ASN A 64 16.02 1.41 -26.63
CA ASN A 64 15.84 1.76 -28.02
C ASN A 64 14.75 2.82 -28.12
N ASN A 65 15.01 3.86 -28.91
CA ASN A 65 14.06 4.92 -29.24
C ASN A 65 14.38 5.44 -30.64
N ALA A 66 13.37 5.95 -31.35
CA ALA A 66 13.47 6.52 -32.69
C ALA A 66 14.47 7.69 -32.80
N SER A 67 14.87 8.31 -31.69
CA SER A 67 15.86 9.39 -31.64
C SER A 67 17.30 8.92 -31.41
N LEU A 68 17.53 7.62 -31.19
CA LEU A 68 18.87 7.08 -30.96
C LEU A 68 19.51 6.62 -32.27
N ASN A 69 20.71 7.15 -32.55
CA ASN A 69 21.53 6.70 -33.69
C ASN A 69 22.07 5.28 -33.49
N VAL A 70 22.23 4.85 -32.23
CA VAL A 70 22.68 3.50 -31.85
C VAL A 70 21.94 3.11 -30.57
N ASN A 71 21.43 1.89 -30.52
CA ASN A 71 20.80 1.35 -29.31
C ASN A 71 21.83 1.23 -28.18
N ASP A 72 21.41 1.48 -26.95
CA ASP A 72 22.29 1.44 -25.80
C ASP A 72 21.73 0.63 -24.62
N TRP A 73 22.57 0.42 -23.62
CA TRP A 73 22.21 -0.19 -22.35
C TRP A 73 22.13 0.92 -21.30
N LYS A 74 20.94 1.15 -20.73
CA LYS A 74 20.73 2.19 -19.71
C LYS A 74 20.63 1.59 -18.32
N ASN A 75 21.26 2.24 -17.36
CA ASN A 75 20.96 2.00 -15.96
C ASN A 75 19.60 2.63 -15.64
N VAL A 76 18.65 1.82 -15.18
CA VAL A 76 17.47 2.35 -14.48
C VAL A 76 17.85 2.47 -13.02
N LYS A 77 18.27 3.68 -12.63
CA LYS A 77 18.34 4.03 -11.22
C LYS A 77 17.01 4.69 -10.86
N VAL A 78 16.22 4.05 -9.99
CA VAL A 78 15.36 4.83 -9.11
C VAL A 78 16.30 5.74 -8.33
N ALA A 79 15.98 7.02 -8.19
CA ALA A 79 16.87 7.99 -7.55
C ALA A 79 17.42 7.39 -6.25
N ASP A 80 18.75 7.19 -6.23
CA ASP A 80 19.53 6.76 -5.08
C ASP A 80 19.66 7.96 -4.15
N GLY A 81 18.51 8.45 -3.70
CA GLY A 81 18.42 9.39 -2.61
C GLY A 81 18.70 8.58 -1.37
N MET A 82 19.84 8.82 -0.72
CA MET A 82 20.05 8.46 0.68
C MET A 82 18.85 9.00 1.49
N GLY A 83 17.80 8.19 1.67
CA GLY A 83 16.53 8.58 2.28
C GLY A 83 15.24 8.26 1.51
N SER A 84 15.28 7.73 0.28
CA SER A 84 14.07 7.24 -0.39
C SER A 84 13.67 5.87 0.16
N MET A 85 12.42 5.76 0.64
CA MET A 85 11.84 4.51 1.11
C MET A 85 10.74 4.10 0.14
N SER A 86 10.74 2.85 -0.28
CA SER A 86 9.69 2.29 -1.13
C SER A 86 8.55 1.73 -0.28
N LEU A 87 7.33 1.86 -0.79
CA LEU A 87 6.16 1.20 -0.22
C LEU A 87 6.24 -0.31 -0.49
N PHE A 88 6.49 -1.07 0.58
CA PHE A 88 6.62 -2.52 0.51
C PHE A 88 5.26 -3.22 0.68
N SER A 89 4.40 -2.66 1.54
CA SER A 89 3.03 -3.13 1.67
C SER A 89 2.09 -2.01 2.12
N MET A 90 0.84 -2.09 1.67
CA MET A 90 -0.25 -1.29 2.16
C MET A 90 -1.47 -2.19 2.32
N ASN A 91 -2.10 -2.15 3.49
CA ASN A 91 -3.32 -2.91 3.76
C ASN A 91 -4.31 -2.03 4.50
N SER A 92 -5.56 -2.01 4.01
CA SER A 92 -6.67 -1.30 4.62
C SER A 92 -7.72 -2.31 5.06
N THR A 93 -8.12 -2.22 6.32
CA THR A 93 -9.16 -3.06 6.93
C THR A 93 -10.31 -2.20 7.42
N PHE A 94 -11.51 -2.77 7.42
CA PHE A 94 -12.76 -2.08 7.74
C PHE A 94 -13.48 -2.79 8.86
N ASP A 95 -14.03 -2.03 9.80
CA ASP A 95 -14.87 -2.53 10.88
C ASP A 95 -16.22 -1.79 10.86
N LYS A 96 -17.30 -2.54 10.63
CA LYS A 96 -18.69 -2.04 10.68
C LYS A 96 -19.42 -2.42 11.97
N ILE A 97 -18.77 -3.18 12.85
CA ILE A 97 -19.37 -3.65 14.10
C ILE A 97 -19.25 -2.56 15.18
N GLY A 98 -18.08 -1.94 15.28
CA GLY A 98 -17.77 -0.90 16.25
C GLY A 98 -17.82 -1.40 17.69
N VAL A 99 -17.88 -0.43 18.60
CA VAL A 99 -18.07 -0.65 20.04
C VAL A 99 -19.05 0.36 20.62
N GLY A 100 -19.86 -0.08 21.58
CA GLY A 100 -20.70 0.77 22.40
C GLY A 100 -20.24 0.76 23.86
N PHE A 101 -20.27 1.91 24.51
CA PHE A 101 -19.91 2.10 25.91
C PHE A 101 -21.05 2.79 26.67
N THR A 102 -21.45 2.20 27.79
CA THR A 102 -22.47 2.73 28.71
C THR A 102 -22.00 2.61 30.17
N GLY A 103 -22.82 3.10 31.10
CA GLY A 103 -22.60 2.98 32.54
C GLY A 103 -21.57 3.96 33.07
N ASN A 104 -20.78 3.52 34.05
CA ASN A 104 -19.81 4.38 34.74
C ASN A 104 -18.72 4.92 33.81
N ASN A 105 -18.12 6.03 34.23
CA ASN A 105 -16.93 6.60 33.61
C ASN A 105 -15.77 5.60 33.61
N GLY A 106 -14.92 5.67 32.59
CA GLY A 106 -13.63 5.01 32.51
C GLY A 106 -12.50 5.87 33.08
N ALA A 107 -11.26 5.41 32.88
CA ALA A 107 -10.07 6.10 33.36
C ALA A 107 -9.78 7.38 32.57
N ILE A 108 -9.43 8.46 33.27
CA ILE A 108 -9.04 9.74 32.65
C ILE A 108 -7.52 10.00 32.70
N SER A 109 -6.75 9.07 33.26
CA SER A 109 -5.29 9.17 33.27
C SER A 109 -4.71 9.14 31.84
N PRO A 110 -3.50 9.69 31.63
CA PRO A 110 -2.74 9.48 30.41
C PRO A 110 -2.42 8.00 30.18
N TYR A 111 -2.21 7.61 28.91
CA TYR A 111 -1.86 6.24 28.56
C TYR A 111 -0.36 6.16 28.22
N PRO A 112 0.43 5.37 28.95
CA PRO A 112 1.85 5.22 28.66
C PRO A 112 2.09 4.37 27.42
N GLU A 113 3.15 4.68 26.68
CA GLU A 113 3.62 3.84 25.58
C GLU A 113 3.93 2.42 26.10
N ASN A 114 3.71 1.40 25.26
CA ASN A 114 3.97 0.00 25.56
C ASN A 114 3.16 -0.58 26.72
N MET A 115 2.08 0.09 27.15
CA MET A 115 1.12 -0.55 28.03
C MET A 115 0.46 -1.74 27.34
N ASP A 116 0.18 -2.78 28.11
CA ASP A 116 -0.61 -3.91 27.66
C ASP A 116 -2.06 -3.50 27.41
N ILE A 117 -2.67 -4.09 26.38
CA ILE A 117 -4.11 -4.01 26.22
C ILE A 117 -4.80 -4.69 27.41
N THR A 118 -5.76 -4.00 28.02
CA THR A 118 -6.52 -4.47 29.18
C THR A 118 -7.99 -4.63 28.82
N ALA A 119 -8.79 -5.21 29.72
CA ALA A 119 -10.24 -5.34 29.53
C ALA A 119 -10.99 -4.00 29.40
N ASN A 120 -10.34 -2.88 29.76
CA ASN A 120 -10.90 -1.54 29.56
C ASN A 120 -10.86 -1.09 28.09
N TRP A 121 -10.02 -1.71 27.28
CA TRP A 121 -9.91 -1.43 25.85
C TRP A 121 -10.68 -2.48 25.06
N THR A 122 -11.63 -2.03 24.26
CA THR A 122 -12.37 -2.90 23.34
C THR A 122 -11.76 -2.81 21.95
N VAL A 123 -11.33 -3.95 21.43
CA VAL A 123 -10.77 -4.07 20.07
C VAL A 123 -11.88 -3.93 19.05
N LEU A 124 -11.64 -3.13 18.01
CA LEU A 124 -12.46 -3.12 16.80
C LEU A 124 -12.05 -4.30 15.94
N THR A 125 -12.80 -5.40 16.03
CA THR A 125 -12.37 -6.73 15.54
C THR A 125 -12.07 -6.76 14.04
N GLY A 126 -12.79 -5.99 13.23
CA GLY A 126 -12.54 -5.88 11.79
C GLY A 126 -11.26 -5.12 11.42
N THR A 127 -10.60 -4.47 12.38
CA THR A 127 -9.32 -3.77 12.16
C THR A 127 -8.08 -4.62 12.43
N VAL A 128 -8.25 -5.88 12.86
CA VAL A 128 -7.12 -6.76 13.16
C VAL A 128 -6.47 -7.21 11.85
N THR A 129 -5.19 -6.90 11.67
CA THR A 129 -4.41 -7.33 10.51
C THR A 129 -2.96 -7.61 10.90
N THR A 130 -2.19 -8.14 9.96
CA THR A 130 -0.77 -8.42 10.16
C THR A 130 0.09 -7.71 9.12
N PHE A 131 1.32 -7.40 9.50
CA PHE A 131 2.32 -6.86 8.59
C PHE A 131 3.70 -7.37 8.96
N SER A 132 4.66 -7.23 8.04
CA SER A 132 6.02 -7.72 8.23
C SER A 132 7.02 -6.64 7.87
N VAL A 133 8.17 -6.69 8.55
CA VAL A 133 9.31 -5.80 8.35
C VAL A 133 10.53 -6.66 8.10
N THR A 134 11.18 -6.46 6.95
CA THR A 134 12.35 -7.21 6.49
C THR A 134 13.68 -6.46 6.57
N ASN A 135 13.68 -5.20 7.00
CA ASN A 135 14.84 -4.29 6.99
C ASN A 135 14.87 -3.48 8.29
N THR A 136 16.06 -3.31 8.87
CA THR A 136 16.27 -2.56 10.12
C THR A 136 15.98 -1.07 9.97
N THR A 137 16.14 -0.53 8.77
CA THR A 137 15.67 0.82 8.42
C THR A 137 14.27 0.70 7.85
N ASN A 138 13.26 1.17 8.57
CA ASN A 138 11.87 1.07 8.14
C ASN A 138 11.00 2.18 8.75
N LYS A 139 9.86 2.44 8.13
CA LYS A 139 8.80 3.28 8.67
C LYS A 139 7.47 2.56 8.48
N VAL A 140 6.76 2.35 9.58
CA VAL A 140 5.41 1.78 9.54
C VAL A 140 4.44 2.87 9.93
N THR A 141 3.57 3.24 8.99
CA THR A 141 2.57 4.29 9.20
C THR A 141 1.21 3.66 9.41
N PHE A 142 0.50 4.11 10.44
CA PHE A 142 -0.87 3.73 10.74
C PHE A 142 -1.77 4.94 10.58
N THR A 143 -2.81 4.79 9.77
CA THR A 143 -3.88 5.77 9.60
C THR A 143 -5.19 5.12 10.03
N PHE A 144 -5.74 5.59 11.14
CA PHE A 144 -7.01 5.11 11.66
C PHE A 144 -8.04 6.22 11.63
N GLN A 145 -9.19 5.93 11.04
CA GLN A 145 -10.36 6.80 11.02
C GLN A 145 -11.58 6.05 11.55
N THR A 146 -12.38 6.73 12.35
CA THR A 146 -13.67 6.21 12.84
C THR A 146 -14.60 7.36 13.13
N THR A 147 -15.90 7.09 13.23
CA THR A 147 -16.87 8.06 13.73
C THR A 147 -17.27 7.67 15.14
N ALA A 148 -17.19 8.64 16.05
CA ALA A 148 -17.70 8.50 17.39
C ALA A 148 -19.04 9.27 17.50
N GLN A 149 -20.04 8.68 18.13
CA GLN A 149 -21.35 9.28 18.35
C GLN A 149 -21.72 9.16 19.82
N LYS A 150 -22.38 10.19 20.35
CA LYS A 150 -22.97 10.11 21.68
C LYS A 150 -24.49 10.06 21.62
N THR A 151 -25.06 9.39 22.61
CA THR A 151 -26.41 9.67 23.08
C THR A 151 -26.37 10.17 24.51
N VAL A 152 -27.36 10.97 24.87
CA VAL A 152 -27.52 11.52 26.21
C VAL A 152 -28.78 10.94 26.83
N ASN A 153 -28.79 10.81 28.15
CA ASN A 153 -30.01 10.47 28.85
C ASN A 153 -30.88 11.75 28.93
N ALA A 154 -31.92 11.80 28.10
CA ALA A 154 -32.78 12.98 27.90
C ALA A 154 -33.46 13.47 29.18
N ASN A 155 -33.52 12.67 30.24
CA ASN A 155 -34.19 12.99 31.50
C ASN A 155 -33.23 13.41 32.64
N THR A 156 -32.08 14.00 32.30
CA THR A 156 -31.08 14.45 33.29
C THR A 156 -30.64 15.88 33.04
N THR A 157 -30.17 16.56 34.10
CA THR A 157 -29.57 17.92 34.06
C THR A 157 -28.33 18.02 33.17
N ASN A 158 -27.88 16.91 32.57
CA ASN A 158 -26.66 16.74 31.80
C ASN A 158 -26.93 16.41 30.31
N ALA A 159 -28.10 16.75 29.77
CA ALA A 159 -28.47 16.48 28.37
C ALA A 159 -27.49 17.04 27.32
N ASN A 160 -26.61 17.98 27.69
CA ASN A 160 -25.56 18.52 26.81
C ASN A 160 -24.14 18.19 27.30
N ALA A 161 -24.00 17.29 28.27
CA ALA A 161 -22.70 16.96 28.85
C ALA A 161 -21.75 16.35 27.80
N SER A 162 -20.47 16.64 27.95
CA SER A 162 -19.41 16.17 27.06
C SER A 162 -19.17 14.67 27.26
N ILE A 163 -18.96 13.91 26.19
CA ILE A 163 -18.41 12.56 26.32
C ILE A 163 -16.96 12.57 25.84
N SER A 164 -16.04 11.97 26.61
CA SER A 164 -14.65 11.79 26.20
C SER A 164 -14.28 10.32 26.06
N PHE A 165 -13.37 10.06 25.15
CA PHE A 165 -12.92 8.72 24.79
C PHE A 165 -11.47 8.72 24.34
N ALA A 166 -10.92 7.53 24.15
CA ALA A 166 -9.63 7.36 23.50
C ALA A 166 -9.69 6.19 22.52
N CYS A 167 -8.96 6.31 21.43
CA CYS A 167 -8.64 5.19 20.56
C CYS A 167 -7.13 5.11 20.37
N GLY A 168 -6.62 3.90 20.28
CA GLY A 168 -5.21 3.61 20.17
C GLY A 168 -4.91 2.50 19.18
N ILE A 169 -3.69 2.52 18.66
CA ILE A 169 -3.11 1.48 17.83
C ILE A 169 -2.25 0.59 18.72
N PHE A 170 -2.56 -0.70 18.69
CA PHE A 170 -1.83 -1.73 19.40
C PHE A 170 -1.08 -2.58 18.40
N VAL A 171 0.23 -2.72 18.60
CA VAL A 171 1.10 -3.65 17.85
C VAL A 171 1.55 -4.72 18.84
N ASP A 172 1.28 -5.99 18.53
CA ASP A 172 1.51 -7.14 19.41
C ASP A 172 0.98 -6.92 20.84
N ASN A 173 -0.26 -6.41 20.93
CA ASN A 173 -0.95 -6.07 22.18
C ASN A 173 -0.31 -4.95 23.01
N LYS A 174 0.72 -4.28 22.49
CA LYS A 174 1.37 -3.12 23.12
C LYS A 174 0.87 -1.82 22.49
N LEU A 175 0.50 -0.86 23.32
CA LEU A 175 0.05 0.45 22.85
C LEU A 175 1.22 1.21 22.20
N LYS A 176 1.06 1.61 20.93
CA LYS A 176 2.07 2.34 20.17
C LYS A 176 1.66 3.76 19.81
N ALA A 177 0.35 4.01 19.75
CA ALA A 177 -0.18 5.35 19.55
C ALA A 177 -1.55 5.45 20.17
N VAL A 178 -1.90 6.63 20.68
CA VAL A 178 -3.20 6.90 21.29
C VAL A 178 -3.56 8.34 21.05
N ARG A 179 -4.86 8.59 20.86
CA ARG A 179 -5.41 9.93 20.89
C ARG A 179 -6.71 9.92 21.68
N THR A 180 -6.86 10.93 22.52
CA THR A 180 -8.10 11.22 23.24
C THR A 180 -8.91 12.26 22.49
N ASP A 181 -10.23 12.20 22.59
CA ASP A 181 -11.10 13.25 22.06
C ASP A 181 -12.37 13.40 22.90
N VAL A 182 -13.11 14.47 22.64
CA VAL A 182 -14.34 14.88 23.33
C VAL A 182 -15.42 15.22 22.30
N ILE A 183 -16.64 14.74 22.57
CA ILE A 183 -17.87 15.01 21.82
C ILE A 183 -18.76 15.95 22.64
N LEU A 184 -19.00 17.14 22.11
CA LEU A 184 -19.83 18.21 22.69
C LEU A 184 -21.08 18.40 21.82
N GLY A 185 -22.25 18.65 22.43
CA GLY A 185 -23.51 18.82 21.70
C GLY A 185 -24.69 18.11 22.35
N ALA A 186 -25.81 18.05 21.65
CA ALA A 186 -27.02 17.36 22.10
C ALA A 186 -26.96 15.86 21.77
N ASP A 187 -28.10 15.17 21.95
CA ASP A 187 -28.28 13.77 21.55
C ASP A 187 -27.93 13.55 20.07
N GLY A 188 -27.37 12.39 19.74
CA GLY A 188 -27.06 12.00 18.37
C GLY A 188 -25.84 12.70 17.74
N THR A 189 -25.22 13.66 18.44
CA THR A 189 -24.00 14.33 17.98
C THR A 189 -22.92 13.30 17.66
N ASN A 190 -22.31 13.44 16.50
CA ASN A 190 -21.20 12.61 16.04
C ASN A 190 -19.98 13.46 15.65
N LYS A 191 -18.81 12.82 15.65
CA LYS A 191 -17.54 13.43 15.27
C LYS A 191 -16.65 12.39 14.58
N ILE A 192 -16.02 12.80 13.49
CA ILE A 192 -14.96 12.00 12.86
C ILE A 192 -13.68 12.12 13.69
N PHE A 193 -13.13 10.97 14.06
CA PHE A 193 -11.88 10.83 14.78
C PHE A 193 -10.81 10.28 13.84
N ASN A 194 -9.63 10.91 13.86
CA ASN A 194 -8.47 10.47 13.09
C ASN A 194 -7.26 10.29 14.01
N LEU A 195 -6.55 9.19 13.85
CA LEU A 195 -5.30 8.88 14.53
C LEU A 195 -4.26 8.46 13.49
N ASN A 196 -3.21 9.26 13.37
CA ASN A 196 -2.06 8.97 12.53
C ASN A 196 -0.85 8.73 13.42
N ALA A 197 -0.11 7.67 13.14
CA ALA A 197 1.11 7.33 13.86
C ALA A 197 2.15 6.77 12.91
N THR A 198 3.42 6.97 13.25
CA THR A 198 4.54 6.40 12.50
C THR A 198 5.53 5.80 13.48
N LEU A 199 5.83 4.52 13.31
CA LEU A 199 6.92 3.86 14.00
C LEU A 199 8.13 3.81 13.07
N THR A 200 9.30 4.10 13.62
CA THR A 200 10.56 4.14 12.87
C THR A 200 11.48 3.04 13.36
N ASN A 201 12.09 2.32 12.43
CA ASN A 201 13.13 1.33 12.69
C ASN A 201 12.71 0.29 13.75
N ILE A 202 11.50 -0.24 13.62
CA ILE A 202 11.07 -1.35 14.48
C ILE A 202 11.82 -2.62 14.09
N ASP A 203 11.93 -3.56 15.02
CA ASP A 203 12.70 -4.79 14.82
C ASP A 203 12.21 -5.59 13.60
N ILE A 204 13.14 -6.26 12.93
CA ILE A 204 12.80 -7.18 11.84
C ILE A 204 11.97 -8.32 12.43
N LYS A 205 10.75 -8.47 11.93
CA LYS A 205 9.84 -9.54 12.34
C LYS A 205 8.84 -9.80 11.23
N ASN A 206 8.53 -11.08 11.05
CA ASN A 206 7.44 -11.53 10.22
C ASN A 206 6.17 -11.68 11.07
N GLY A 207 5.07 -11.05 10.67
CA GLY A 207 3.77 -11.21 11.34
C GLY A 207 3.61 -10.40 12.63
N TYR A 208 3.93 -9.11 12.62
CA TYR A 208 3.39 -8.18 13.61
C TYR A 208 1.87 -8.21 13.54
N THR A 209 1.19 -8.26 14.69
CA THR A 209 -0.27 -8.09 14.73
C THR A 209 -0.60 -6.65 15.09
N VAL A 210 -1.37 -5.97 14.25
CA VAL A 210 -1.87 -4.62 14.52
C VAL A 210 -3.38 -4.61 14.66
N LYS A 211 -3.88 -3.79 15.59
CA LYS A 211 -5.31 -3.58 15.79
C LYS A 211 -5.60 -2.19 16.34
N ALA A 212 -6.76 -1.65 16.01
CA ALA A 212 -7.31 -0.48 16.70
C ALA A 212 -8.19 -0.94 17.87
N ALA A 213 -8.06 -0.27 19.00
CA ALA A 213 -8.94 -0.46 20.15
C ALA A 213 -9.32 0.89 20.74
N CYS A 214 -10.50 0.97 21.33
CA CYS A 214 -10.99 2.19 21.96
C CYS A 214 -11.45 1.94 23.39
N THR A 215 -11.52 3.00 24.18
CA THR A 215 -12.00 2.98 25.56
C THR A 215 -12.81 4.24 25.86
N LYS A 216 -13.83 4.09 26.70
CA LYS A 216 -14.52 5.21 27.34
C LYS A 216 -13.58 5.92 28.33
N ARG A 217 -13.75 7.24 28.46
CA ARG A 217 -13.14 8.06 29.52
C ARG A 217 -14.24 8.68 30.37
N ASN A 218 -14.79 9.83 29.99
CA ASN A 218 -15.95 10.42 30.68
C ASN A 218 -17.22 10.19 29.86
N LEU A 219 -18.23 9.50 30.40
CA LEU A 219 -19.52 9.29 29.73
C LEU A 219 -20.62 10.24 30.22
N ASN A 220 -20.51 10.78 31.44
CA ASN A 220 -21.53 11.64 32.05
C ASN A 220 -22.96 11.06 31.97
N GLY A 221 -23.10 9.74 32.10
CA GLY A 221 -24.38 9.03 32.04
C GLY A 221 -24.96 8.83 30.63
N GLY A 222 -24.26 9.26 29.58
CA GLY A 222 -24.62 8.99 28.18
C GLY A 222 -24.07 7.66 27.65
N THR A 223 -24.44 7.35 26.40
CA THR A 223 -23.89 6.21 25.65
C THR A 223 -22.92 6.73 24.60
N LEU A 224 -21.80 6.04 24.41
CA LEU A 224 -20.81 6.34 23.38
C LEU A 224 -20.75 5.18 22.39
N GLY A 225 -20.96 5.46 21.11
CA GLY A 225 -20.63 4.58 20.01
C GLY A 225 -19.33 5.02 19.35
N ILE A 226 -18.45 4.08 19.01
CA ILE A 226 -17.28 4.31 18.16
C ILE A 226 -17.28 3.22 17.10
N GLY A 227 -17.20 3.58 15.82
CA GLY A 227 -17.32 2.59 14.75
C GLY A 227 -18.76 2.09 14.55
N ARG A 228 -19.73 2.67 15.28
CA ARG A 228 -21.11 2.20 15.40
C ARG A 228 -22.05 3.35 15.74
N ALA A 229 -23.21 3.37 15.08
CA ALA A 229 -24.32 4.26 15.44
C ALA A 229 -25.00 3.81 16.75
N VAL A 230 -25.14 4.75 17.67
CA VAL A 230 -25.89 4.61 18.93
C VAL A 230 -27.19 5.42 18.94
N ASN A 231 -27.32 6.39 18.05
CA ASN A 231 -28.60 6.97 17.63
C ASN A 231 -28.69 6.89 16.10
N THR A 232 -29.61 6.07 15.60
CA THR A 232 -29.78 5.75 14.18
C THR A 232 -30.57 6.80 13.39
N GLU A 233 -31.14 7.81 14.04
CA GLU A 233 -31.80 8.93 13.38
C GLU A 233 -30.76 9.83 12.67
N PHE A 234 -29.57 9.98 13.25
CA PHE A 234 -28.53 10.90 12.79
C PHE A 234 -27.29 10.23 12.20
N LEU A 235 -27.13 8.92 12.39
CA LEU A 235 -25.96 8.18 11.93
C LEU A 235 -26.34 6.74 11.59
N ASN A 236 -25.87 6.22 10.45
CA ASN A 236 -26.06 4.82 10.08
C ASN A 236 -24.74 4.01 10.19
N SER A 237 -24.82 2.70 9.96
CA SER A 237 -23.65 1.80 10.06
C SER A 237 -22.55 2.13 9.04
N ASP A 238 -22.90 2.64 7.87
CA ASP A 238 -21.90 2.98 6.84
C ASP A 238 -21.20 4.30 7.14
N MET A 239 -21.92 5.30 7.67
CA MET A 239 -21.31 6.55 8.13
C MET A 239 -20.48 6.38 9.40
N SER A 240 -20.79 5.35 10.19
CA SER A 240 -20.10 5.10 11.46
C SER A 240 -18.89 4.18 11.36
N LEU A 241 -18.64 3.55 10.22
CA LEU A 241 -17.59 2.54 10.04
C LEU A 241 -16.20 3.05 10.43
N SER A 242 -15.33 2.12 10.81
CA SER A 242 -13.92 2.40 11.10
C SER A 242 -13.01 1.82 10.02
N VAL A 243 -11.91 2.50 9.73
CA VAL A 243 -10.88 2.07 8.78
C VAL A 243 -9.52 2.15 9.43
N LEU A 244 -8.73 1.07 9.32
CA LEU A 244 -7.31 1.08 9.67
C LEU A 244 -6.49 0.75 8.42
N THR A 245 -5.65 1.70 8.01
CA THR A 245 -4.65 1.52 6.97
C THR A 245 -3.27 1.41 7.59
N THR A 246 -2.57 0.33 7.26
CA THR A 246 -1.16 0.12 7.61
C THR A 246 -0.33 0.23 6.34
N SER A 247 0.77 0.99 6.37
CA SER A 247 1.74 1.06 5.28
C SER A 247 3.14 0.82 5.79
N VAL A 248 3.88 -0.05 5.13
CA VAL A 248 5.26 -0.39 5.46
C VAL A 248 6.17 0.19 4.39
N LEU A 249 7.06 1.08 4.81
CA LEU A 249 8.07 1.72 3.98
C LEU A 249 9.44 1.17 4.37
N GLN A 250 10.24 0.76 3.38
CA GLN A 250 11.58 0.22 3.58
C GLN A 250 12.49 0.66 2.43
N PRO A 251 13.81 0.80 2.65
CA PRO A 251 14.76 0.98 1.55
C PRO A 251 14.81 -0.31 0.71
N PHE A 252 15.14 -0.13 -0.56
CA PHE A 252 15.31 -1.22 -1.54
C PHE A 252 16.59 -2.03 -1.28
#